data_AF-A0A1G4IEB3-F1
#
_entry.id   AF-A0A1G4IEB3-F1
#
_cell.length_a   1.000
_cell.length_b   1.000
_cell.length_c   1.000
_cell.angle_alpha   90.00
_cell.angle_beta   90.00
_cell.angle_gamma   90.00
#
_symmetry.space_group_name_H-M   'P 1'
#
loop_
_entity.id
_entity.type
_entity.pdbx_description
1 polymer ?
#
loop_
_entity_poly.entity_id
_entity_poly.type
_entity_poly.pdbx_seq_one_letter_code
_entity_poly.pdbx_strand_id
1 'polypeptide(L)'
;MTHSTDLQWLLVRQNSKFLQKRNGIRLSSDPFNNNANWTKRQSGFLNTKAAVIKTKGDRILLTTKSGDTNNKPKLMYKKTVMEPGVKSSVVKRAVADIRPDLAKMAYRRARKMACTITRMKKVCAARKERSSKMHFHRKTVRPKRN
;
A
#
# COMPACT_ATOMS: atom_id res chain seq x y z
N MET A 1 19.29 13.09 -9.84
CA MET A 1 19.90 11.91 -9.18
C MET A 1 21.07 11.49 -10.03
N THR A 2 22.28 11.46 -9.46
CA THR A 2 23.49 10.99 -10.16
C THR A 2 23.44 9.47 -10.42
N HIS A 3 22.78 8.70 -9.56
CA HIS A 3 22.60 7.26 -9.73
C HIS A 3 21.22 6.93 -10.31
N SER A 4 21.20 6.25 -11.47
CA SER A 4 19.97 5.85 -12.15
C SER A 4 19.23 4.72 -11.41
N THR A 5 17.91 4.68 -11.53
CA THR A 5 17.08 3.58 -11.01
C THR A 5 17.49 2.23 -11.61
N ASP A 6 18.02 2.24 -12.82
CA ASP A 6 18.43 1.05 -13.57
C ASP A 6 19.64 0.38 -12.91
N LEU A 7 20.65 1.19 -12.58
CA LEU A 7 21.82 0.75 -11.82
C LEU A 7 21.39 0.26 -10.42
N GLN A 8 20.57 1.06 -9.73
CA GLN A 8 20.10 0.71 -8.40
C GLN A 8 19.32 -0.61 -8.39
N TRP A 9 18.55 -0.91 -9.45
CA TRP A 9 17.79 -2.15 -9.56
C TRP A 9 18.72 -3.35 -9.67
N LEU A 10 19.79 -3.22 -10.47
CA LEU A 10 20.78 -4.29 -10.63
C LEU A 10 21.43 -4.65 -9.29
N LEU A 11 21.74 -3.63 -8.47
CA LEU A 11 22.32 -3.81 -7.14
C LEU A 11 21.36 -4.54 -6.20
N VAL A 12 20.09 -4.12 -6.10
CA VAL A 12 19.16 -4.65 -5.09
C VAL A 12 18.41 -5.91 -5.53
N ARG A 13 18.50 -6.30 -6.82
CA ARG A 13 17.67 -7.36 -7.42
C ARG A 13 17.82 -8.71 -6.71
N GLN A 14 19.01 -9.05 -6.22
CA GLN A 14 19.28 -10.34 -5.59
C GLN A 14 19.26 -10.28 -4.06
N ASN A 15 19.58 -9.13 -3.48
CA ASN A 15 19.72 -8.92 -2.04
C ASN A 15 19.09 -7.59 -1.66
N SER A 16 17.93 -7.64 -1.01
CA SER A 16 17.34 -6.46 -0.42
C SER A 16 16.47 -6.83 0.78
N LYS A 17 16.27 -5.88 1.69
CA LYS A 17 15.31 -6.01 2.79
C LYS A 17 13.90 -6.37 2.29
N PHE A 18 13.55 -5.87 1.09
CA PHE A 18 12.22 -6.02 0.53
C PHE A 18 12.04 -7.31 -0.25
N LEU A 19 13.10 -7.98 -0.68
CA LEU A 19 13.00 -9.27 -1.35
C LEU A 19 12.65 -10.36 -0.32
N GLN A 20 11.53 -11.04 -0.54
CA GLN A 20 11.07 -12.16 0.25
C GLN A 20 11.04 -13.40 -0.65
N LYS A 21 12.13 -14.18 -0.61
CA LYS A 21 12.26 -15.43 -1.36
C LYS A 21 11.84 -16.59 -0.45
N ARG A 22 10.61 -17.09 -0.62
CA ARG A 22 10.04 -18.18 0.19
C ARG A 22 9.46 -19.24 -0.73
N ASN A 23 9.83 -20.50 -0.55
CA ASN A 23 9.37 -21.63 -1.36
C ASN A 23 9.53 -21.39 -2.88
N GLY A 24 10.65 -20.79 -3.30
CA GLY A 24 10.90 -20.44 -4.71
C GLY A 24 10.14 -19.21 -5.24
N ILE A 25 9.13 -18.71 -4.52
CA ILE A 25 8.37 -17.51 -4.91
C ILE A 25 9.15 -16.27 -4.49
N ARG A 26 9.25 -15.29 -5.41
CA ARG A 26 9.87 -13.98 -5.16
C ARG A 26 8.82 -12.90 -4.99
N LEU A 27 8.41 -12.70 -3.75
CA LEU A 27 7.54 -11.59 -3.37
C LEU A 27 8.36 -10.42 -2.81
N SER A 28 7.70 -9.28 -2.71
CA SER A 28 8.23 -8.03 -2.21
C SER A 28 7.46 -7.60 -0.96
N SER A 29 8.16 -7.35 0.13
CA SER A 29 7.62 -6.67 1.31
C SER A 29 7.67 -5.14 1.19
N ASP A 30 7.97 -4.60 0.01
CA ASP A 30 7.96 -3.15 -0.25
C ASP A 30 6.57 -2.56 0.06
N PRO A 31 6.46 -1.62 1.02
CA PRO A 31 5.22 -0.94 1.31
C PRO A 31 4.68 -0.14 0.13
N PHE A 32 5.52 0.14 -0.88
CA PHE A 32 5.21 0.90 -2.06
C PHE A 32 5.06 0.03 -3.33
N ASN A 33 4.68 -1.23 -3.15
CA ASN A 33 4.38 -2.15 -4.24
C ASN A 33 2.87 -2.48 -4.32
N ASN A 34 2.30 -2.39 -5.52
CA ASN A 34 0.86 -2.63 -5.74
C ASN A 34 0.49 -4.12 -5.90
N ASN A 35 1.43 -5.02 -6.20
CA ASN A 35 1.14 -6.45 -6.37
C ASN A 35 2.05 -7.38 -5.57
N ALA A 36 3.00 -6.82 -4.81
CA ALA A 36 4.03 -7.55 -4.08
C ALA A 36 4.93 -8.43 -4.98
N ASN A 37 4.94 -8.27 -6.31
CA ASN A 37 5.88 -9.00 -7.16
C ASN A 37 7.24 -8.31 -7.12
N TRP A 38 8.32 -9.08 -6.95
CA TRP A 38 9.69 -8.56 -7.01
C TRP A 38 10.11 -8.22 -8.45
N THR A 39 9.73 -7.03 -8.91
CA THR A 39 10.00 -6.55 -10.27
C THR A 39 10.35 -5.06 -10.24
N LYS A 40 11.23 -4.62 -11.15
CA LYS A 40 11.66 -3.22 -11.26
C LYS A 40 10.48 -2.25 -11.33
N ARG A 41 9.51 -2.55 -12.22
CA ARG A 41 8.31 -1.73 -12.44
C ARG A 41 7.51 -1.48 -11.15
N GLN A 42 7.37 -2.49 -10.30
CA GLN A 42 6.50 -2.44 -9.12
C GLN A 42 7.25 -2.01 -7.83
N SER A 43 8.57 -1.92 -7.87
CA SER A 43 9.40 -1.55 -6.71
C SER A 43 9.38 -0.03 -6.49
N GLY A 44 8.40 0.46 -5.73
CA GLY A 44 8.15 1.88 -5.52
C GLY A 44 9.15 2.57 -4.57
N PHE A 45 9.85 1.80 -3.73
CA PHE A 45 10.92 2.34 -2.89
C PHE A 45 12.07 2.92 -3.74
N LEU A 46 12.39 2.25 -4.86
CA LEU A 46 13.52 2.56 -5.72
C LEU A 46 13.19 3.58 -6.82
N ASN A 47 12.09 3.37 -7.54
CA ASN A 47 11.74 4.17 -8.71
C ASN A 47 11.63 5.66 -8.39
N THR A 48 12.10 6.53 -9.28
CA THR A 48 12.03 8.00 -9.11
C THR A 48 10.61 8.50 -8.86
N LYS A 49 9.63 7.94 -9.58
CA LYS A 49 8.19 8.14 -9.38
C LYS A 49 7.55 6.86 -8.87
N ALA A 50 6.61 6.97 -7.94
CA ALA A 50 5.85 5.84 -7.44
C ALA A 50 4.43 6.25 -7.02
N ALA A 51 3.49 5.31 -7.14
CA ALA A 51 2.10 5.53 -6.76
C ALA A 51 1.49 4.22 -6.26
N VAL A 52 0.96 4.25 -5.04
CA VAL A 52 0.55 3.06 -4.29
C VAL A 52 -0.77 3.28 -3.61
N ILE A 53 -1.59 2.23 -3.63
CA ILE A 53 -2.90 2.25 -3.01
C ILE A 53 -2.87 1.44 -1.73
N LYS A 54 -3.32 2.05 -0.64
CA LYS A 54 -3.47 1.47 0.69
C LYS A 54 -4.88 1.73 1.20
N THR A 55 -5.20 1.16 2.35
CA THR A 55 -6.39 1.51 3.11
C THR A 55 -6.00 2.38 4.30
N LYS A 56 -6.90 3.28 4.69
CA LYS A 56 -6.83 4.06 5.94
C LYS A 56 -8.20 4.00 6.58
N GLY A 57 -8.39 3.04 7.49
CA GLY A 57 -9.72 2.67 7.99
C GLY A 57 -10.60 2.22 6.82
N ASP A 58 -11.74 2.91 6.65
CA ASP A 58 -12.73 2.62 5.62
C ASP A 58 -12.47 3.32 4.28
N ARG A 59 -11.41 4.11 4.20
CA ARG A 59 -11.09 4.93 3.02
C ARG A 59 -9.90 4.36 2.26
N ILE A 60 -9.86 4.66 0.97
CA ILE A 60 -8.70 4.38 0.13
C ILE A 60 -7.68 5.50 0.32
N LEU A 61 -6.44 5.13 0.61
CA LEU A 61 -5.30 6.03 0.73
C LEU A 61 -4.41 5.88 -0.51
N LEU A 62 -4.28 6.95 -1.29
CA LEU A 62 -3.32 7.03 -2.37
C LEU A 62 -2.03 7.65 -1.84
N THR A 63 -0.93 6.91 -1.90
CA THR A 63 0.41 7.42 -1.57
C THR A 63 1.20 7.62 -2.85
N THR A 64 1.68 8.84 -3.08
CA THR A 64 2.36 9.25 -4.31
C THR A 64 3.76 9.78 -4.03
N LYS A 65 4.62 9.65 -5.02
CA LYS A 65 6.00 10.12 -5.05
C LYS A 65 6.23 10.72 -6.44
N SER A 66 6.35 12.04 -6.52
CA SER A 66 6.42 12.80 -7.78
C SER A 66 7.81 12.84 -8.42
N GLY A 67 8.86 12.68 -7.61
CA GLY A 67 10.26 12.71 -8.02
C GLY A 67 11.04 13.93 -7.50
N ASP A 68 10.34 15.02 -7.19
CA ASP A 68 10.96 16.32 -6.89
C ASP A 68 11.68 16.34 -5.54
N THR A 69 11.12 15.65 -4.54
CA THR A 69 11.59 15.64 -3.15
C THR A 69 12.29 14.34 -2.77
N ASN A 70 12.83 13.60 -3.74
CA ASN A 70 13.47 12.31 -3.49
C ASN A 70 14.73 12.41 -2.61
N ASN A 71 15.34 13.58 -2.50
CA ASN A 71 16.45 13.86 -1.58
C ASN A 71 16.00 14.01 -0.11
N LYS A 72 14.70 14.13 0.16
CA LYS A 72 14.13 14.35 1.50
C LYS A 72 13.20 13.19 1.86
N PRO A 73 13.68 12.12 2.53
CA PRO A 73 12.89 10.92 2.82
C PRO A 73 11.54 11.18 3.50
N LYS A 74 11.47 12.17 4.40
CA LYS A 74 10.23 12.56 5.10
C LYS A 74 9.17 13.16 4.17
N LEU A 75 9.59 13.90 3.13
CA LEU A 75 8.72 14.67 2.24
C LEU A 75 8.51 14.00 0.87
N MET A 76 9.24 12.91 0.59
CA MET A 76 9.20 12.18 -0.68
C MET A 76 7.82 11.55 -0.97
N TYR A 77 7.11 11.12 0.08
CA TYR A 77 5.81 10.46 -0.05
C TYR A 77 4.67 11.35 0.41
N LYS A 78 3.80 11.75 -0.53
CA LYS A 78 2.58 12.49 -0.24
C LYS A 78 1.40 11.53 -0.13
N LYS A 79 0.52 11.78 0.83
CA LYS A 79 -0.63 10.93 1.16
C LYS A 79 -1.91 11.69 0.86
N THR A 80 -2.72 11.16 -0.05
CA THR A 80 -4.04 11.71 -0.39
C THR A 80 -5.09 10.68 0.01
N VAL A 81 -5.93 11.04 0.97
CA VAL A 81 -7.05 10.19 1.38
C VAL A 81 -8.20 10.49 0.44
N MET A 82 -8.71 9.45 -0.22
CA MET A 82 -9.88 9.59 -1.09
C MET A 82 -11.16 9.44 -0.28
N GLU A 83 -12.25 9.98 -0.81
CA GLU A 83 -13.58 9.83 -0.22
C GLU A 83 -14.01 8.35 -0.14
N PRO A 84 -14.85 8.00 0.86
CA PRO A 84 -15.39 6.65 0.97
C PRO A 84 -16.24 6.32 -0.26
N GLY A 85 -16.12 5.08 -0.75
CA GLY A 85 -16.87 4.64 -1.94
C GLY A 85 -16.36 5.20 -3.28
N VAL A 86 -15.20 5.86 -3.30
CA VAL A 86 -14.61 6.37 -4.55
C VAL A 86 -14.54 5.30 -5.65
N LYS A 87 -14.97 5.65 -6.87
CA LYS A 87 -14.87 4.76 -8.02
C LYS A 87 -13.41 4.42 -8.29
N SER A 88 -13.11 3.13 -8.50
CA SER A 88 -11.74 2.68 -8.76
C SER A 88 -11.12 3.30 -10.03
N SER A 89 -11.95 3.77 -10.97
CA SER A 89 -11.52 4.50 -12.17
C SER A 89 -10.93 5.88 -11.85
N VAL A 90 -11.41 6.57 -10.81
CA VAL A 90 -10.85 7.86 -10.37
C VAL A 90 -9.46 7.63 -9.78
N VAL A 91 -9.30 6.59 -8.95
CA VAL A 91 -7.99 6.20 -8.40
C VAL A 91 -7.01 5.81 -9.52
N LYS A 92 -7.50 5.14 -10.57
CA LYS A 92 -6.70 4.81 -11.76
C LYS A 92 -6.15 6.08 -12.43
N ARG A 93 -6.99 7.10 -12.64
CA ARG A 93 -6.59 8.36 -13.27
C ARG A 93 -5.52 9.08 -12.45
N ALA A 94 -5.77 9.26 -11.15
CA ALA A 94 -4.80 9.89 -10.24
C ALA A 94 -3.43 9.17 -10.19
N VAL A 95 -3.40 7.86 -10.35
CA VAL A 95 -2.14 7.11 -10.48
C VAL A 95 -1.52 7.30 -11.86
N ALA A 96 -2.33 7.31 -12.92
CA ALA A 96 -1.87 7.44 -14.30
C ALA A 96 -1.17 8.79 -14.55
N ASP A 97 -1.62 9.86 -13.90
CA ASP A 97 -1.01 11.20 -13.98
C ASP A 97 0.46 11.21 -13.54
N ILE A 98 0.83 10.30 -12.64
CA ILE A 98 2.20 10.16 -12.13
C ILE A 98 2.95 9.05 -12.86
N ARG A 99 2.29 7.90 -13.02
CA ARG A 99 2.82 6.68 -13.63
C ARG A 99 1.75 5.92 -14.41
N PRO A 100 1.64 6.14 -15.74
CA PRO A 100 0.60 5.52 -16.57
C PRO A 100 0.75 4.00 -16.66
N ASP A 101 1.97 3.48 -16.58
CA ASP A 101 2.29 2.05 -16.61
C ASP A 101 1.68 1.26 -15.43
N LEU A 102 1.43 1.93 -14.30
CA LEU A 102 0.82 1.33 -13.12
C LEU A 102 -0.71 1.43 -13.11
N ALA A 103 -1.33 2.20 -14.02
CA ALA A 103 -2.75 2.52 -13.98
C ALA A 103 -3.65 1.28 -13.93
N LYS A 104 -3.39 0.26 -14.77
CA LYS A 104 -4.18 -0.98 -14.78
C LYS A 104 -4.07 -1.75 -13.47
N MET A 105 -2.87 -1.81 -12.89
CA MET A 105 -2.64 -2.50 -11.60
C MET A 105 -3.26 -1.72 -10.44
N ALA A 106 -3.16 -0.40 -10.48
CA ALA A 106 -3.77 0.50 -9.52
C ALA A 106 -5.30 0.33 -9.48
N TYR A 107 -5.97 0.30 -10.64
CA TYR A 107 -7.40 0.04 -10.73
C TYR A 107 -7.80 -1.27 -10.02
N ARG A 108 -7.11 -2.36 -10.35
CA ARG A 108 -7.38 -3.69 -9.76
C ARG A 108 -7.13 -3.70 -8.26
N ARG A 109 -6.07 -3.03 -7.79
CA ARG A 109 -5.76 -2.91 -6.37
C ARG A 109 -6.80 -2.08 -5.64
N ALA A 110 -7.23 -0.93 -6.18
CA ALA A 110 -8.29 -0.10 -5.61
C ALA A 110 -9.58 -0.91 -5.41
N ARG A 111 -10.01 -1.67 -6.43
CA ARG A 111 -11.17 -2.55 -6.34
C ARG A 111 -10.98 -3.62 -5.26
N LYS A 112 -9.81 -4.27 -5.22
CA LYS A 112 -9.49 -5.26 -4.17
C LYS A 112 -9.53 -4.64 -2.77
N MET A 113 -9.02 -3.43 -2.59
CA MET A 113 -9.06 -2.72 -1.30
C MET A 113 -10.50 -2.42 -0.89
N ALA A 114 -11.35 -1.93 -1.81
CA ALA A 114 -12.76 -1.69 -1.55
C ALA A 114 -13.49 -2.99 -1.11
N CYS A 115 -13.30 -4.10 -1.84
CA CYS A 115 -13.86 -5.40 -1.46
C CYS A 115 -13.32 -5.91 -0.12
N THR A 116 -12.06 -5.62 0.19
CA THR A 116 -11.44 -6.02 1.46
C THR A 116 -12.07 -5.24 2.62
N ILE A 117 -12.26 -3.93 2.47
CA ILE A 117 -12.92 -3.08 3.47
C ILE A 117 -14.34 -3.59 3.75
N THR A 118 -15.15 -3.84 2.71
CA THR A 118 -16.52 -4.33 2.91
C THR A 118 -16.55 -5.69 3.58
N ARG A 119 -15.67 -6.62 3.18
CA ARG A 119 -15.54 -7.94 3.83
C ARG A 119 -15.09 -7.82 5.28
N MET A 120 -14.12 -6.96 5.58
CA MET A 120 -13.64 -6.73 6.95
C MET A 120 -14.77 -6.23 7.84
N LYS A 121 -15.57 -5.26 7.39
CA LYS A 121 -16.74 -4.78 8.13
C LYS A 121 -17.73 -5.91 8.43
N LYS A 122 -18.07 -6.71 7.42
CA LYS A 122 -18.99 -7.85 7.56
C LYS A 122 -18.50 -8.87 8.59
N VAL A 123 -17.23 -9.27 8.50
CA VAL A 123 -16.65 -10.26 9.42
C VAL A 123 -16.52 -9.69 10.84
N CYS A 124 -16.13 -8.42 10.99
CA CYS A 124 -16.05 -7.77 12.28
C CYS A 124 -17.43 -7.66 12.97
N ALA A 125 -18.50 -7.37 12.21
CA ALA A 125 -19.87 -7.35 12.74
C ALA A 125 -20.30 -8.73 13.26
N ALA A 126 -20.16 -9.78 12.44
CA ALA A 126 -20.48 -11.15 12.84
C ALA A 126 -19.64 -11.63 14.04
N ARG A 127 -18.35 -11.26 14.09
CA ARG A 127 -17.48 -11.60 15.23
C ARG A 127 -17.91 -10.87 16.51
N LYS A 128 -18.37 -9.62 16.41
CA LYS A 128 -18.87 -8.86 17.55
C LYS A 128 -20.15 -9.49 18.11
N GLU A 129 -21.06 -9.91 17.24
CA GLU A 129 -22.29 -10.62 17.61
C GLU A 129 -21.98 -11.96 18.29
N ARG A 130 -21.02 -12.74 17.79
CA ARG A 130 -20.57 -13.95 18.49
C ARG A 130 -19.97 -13.63 19.86
N SER A 131 -19.18 -12.57 19.93
CA SER A 131 -18.47 -12.16 21.15
C SER A 131 -19.40 -11.63 22.24
N SER A 132 -20.62 -11.17 21.94
CA SER A 132 -21.56 -10.71 22.98
C SER A 132 -22.05 -11.86 23.88
N LYS A 133 -22.01 -13.10 23.36
CA LYS A 133 -22.41 -14.31 24.09
C LYS A 133 -21.27 -14.96 24.89
N MET A 134 -20.03 -14.48 24.71
CA MET A 134 -18.84 -15.04 25.35
C MET A 134 -18.35 -14.11 26.46
N HIS A 135 -18.02 -14.66 27.63
CA HIS A 135 -17.41 -13.91 28.72
C HIS A 135 -15.90 -13.79 28.49
N PHE A 136 -15.36 -12.57 28.54
CA PHE A 136 -13.93 -12.32 28.43
C PHE A 136 -13.44 -11.66 29.70
N HIS A 137 -12.34 -12.17 30.28
CA HIS A 137 -11.59 -11.41 31.29
C HIS A 137 -10.93 -10.21 30.60
N ARG A 138 -11.65 -9.09 30.54
CA ARG A 138 -11.14 -7.84 30.01
C ARG A 138 -10.04 -7.35 30.94
N LYS A 139 -8.80 -7.29 30.45
CA LYS A 139 -7.75 -6.55 31.14
C LYS A 139 -8.17 -5.08 31.18
N THR A 140 -8.17 -4.47 32.36
CA THR A 140 -8.36 -3.03 32.52
C THR A 140 -7.21 -2.33 31.81
N VAL A 141 -7.47 -1.83 30.60
CA VAL A 141 -6.50 -1.01 29.87
C VAL A 141 -6.41 0.32 30.61
N ARG A 142 -5.26 0.63 31.22
CA ARG A 142 -5.02 1.95 31.82
C ARG A 142 -5.32 3.03 30.77
N PRO A 143 -6.10 4.07 31.09
CA PRO A 143 -6.34 5.16 30.16
C PRO A 143 -5.01 5.76 29.73
N LYS A 144 -4.89 6.08 28.45
CA LYS A 144 -3.69 6.70 27.88
C LYS A 144 -3.53 8.06 28.57
N ARG A 145 -2.44 8.27 29.32
CA ARG A 145 -2.10 9.59 29.85
C ARG A 145 -1.90 10.53 28.66
N ASN A 146 -2.61 11.66 28.68
CA ASN A 146 -2.48 12.75 27.70
C ASN A 146 -1.07 13.32 27.73
#